data_AF-A0A9P4LBK4-F1
#
_entry.id   AF-A0A9P4LBK4-F1
#
_cell.length_a   1.000
_cell.length_b   1.000
_cell.length_c   1.000
_cell.angle_alpha   90.00
_cell.angle_beta   90.00
_cell.angle_gamma   90.00
#
_symmetry.space_group_name_H-M   'P 1'
#
loop_
_entity.id
_entity.type
_entity.pdbx_description
1 polymer ?
#
loop_
_entity_poly.entity_id
_entity_poly.type
_entity_poly.pdbx_seq_one_letter_code
_entity_poly.pdbx_strand_id
1 'polypeptide(L)'
;MDAANSPQTYQPVETAHHLVSVEAFHAVLWTGFVLCLISCVGRVYIRYMCFHKLLIDDWAMIFALAMLLSSAILGQVYLKDIYMLMAVSKGAIMPDANFPHEARRGLVGFGIAAIFSYLGIWAIKLNFLLFFKRLGAQITPYIIFWWAVLIFTIACGAVSIGLMQFHCLFGPINDIMVICPQYTTLKQTYDFFKISCIVDVVSDALIICFPVVILWKTSINRKKKLMLSGIFSLVVFTMAITIVRGSIFGGVYKTIDQNKRMDMNVTWIWFWFFIEFAVSFIIASLISFRALFAQRERKAEASQHRRREEAFRNQKEASDESSQRNGFRRRARQLHDSLLESFKDSETIHDDTLPVPESGRFSPTFLTNISDDNSAKDRADSLDTFSNSRV
;
A
#
# COMPACT_ATOMS: atom_id res chain seq x y z
N MET A 1 78.26 -18.52 5.94
CA MET A 1 76.82 -18.54 6.27
C MET A 1 76.48 -17.16 6.74
N ASP A 2 75.91 -16.32 5.87
CA ASP A 2 75.33 -15.02 6.25
C ASP A 2 74.40 -14.59 5.11
N ALA A 3 73.10 -14.57 5.36
CA ALA A 3 72.09 -14.07 4.44
C ALA A 3 71.30 -13.00 5.18
N ALA A 4 71.53 -11.73 4.82
CA ALA A 4 70.93 -10.60 5.49
C ALA A 4 69.40 -10.59 5.29
N ASN A 5 68.64 -10.43 6.38
CA ASN A 5 67.21 -10.18 6.31
C ASN A 5 66.97 -8.82 5.63
N SER A 6 66.31 -8.83 4.48
CA SER A 6 65.72 -7.63 3.90
C SER A 6 64.50 -7.21 4.74
N PRO A 7 64.40 -5.93 5.16
CA PRO A 7 63.20 -5.45 5.83
C PRO A 7 62.03 -5.46 4.83
N GLN A 8 60.95 -6.18 5.15
CA GLN A 8 59.73 -6.10 4.35
C GLN A 8 59.08 -4.73 4.52
N THR A 9 59.29 -3.85 3.54
CA THR A 9 58.56 -2.59 3.41
C THR A 9 57.07 -2.88 3.35
N TYR A 10 56.35 -2.56 4.43
CA TYR A 10 54.89 -2.61 4.45
C TYR A 10 54.34 -1.66 3.38
N GLN A 11 53.87 -2.22 2.27
CA GLN A 11 53.05 -1.49 1.30
C GLN A 11 51.66 -1.26 1.94
N PRO A 12 51.22 -0.01 2.11
CA PRO A 12 49.87 0.25 2.60
C PRO A 12 48.84 -0.26 1.59
N VAL A 13 47.86 -1.04 2.04
CA VAL A 13 46.83 -1.59 1.16
C VAL A 13 45.99 -0.46 0.58
N GLU A 14 45.98 -0.36 -0.75
CA GLU A 14 45.38 0.72 -1.55
C GLU A 14 43.83 0.68 -1.60
N THR A 15 43.16 0.46 -0.46
CA THR A 15 41.69 0.49 -0.33
C THR A 15 41.22 1.17 0.98
N ALA A 16 41.90 2.24 1.38
CA ALA A 16 41.60 3.05 2.55
C ALA A 16 40.34 3.95 2.41
N HIS A 17 39.70 3.99 1.23
CA HIS A 17 38.45 4.73 1.05
C HIS A 17 37.26 3.95 1.62
N HIS A 18 36.60 4.51 2.64
CA HIS A 18 35.27 4.07 3.05
C HIS A 18 34.30 4.27 1.87
N LEU A 19 33.49 3.26 1.54
CA LEU A 19 32.57 3.30 0.39
C LEU A 19 31.55 4.46 0.46
N VAL A 20 31.27 4.94 1.68
CA VAL A 20 30.41 6.10 1.98
C VAL A 20 31.11 6.89 3.09
N SER A 21 31.13 8.23 3.02
CA SER A 21 31.64 9.07 4.11
C SER A 21 30.63 9.13 5.26
N VAL A 22 31.11 9.44 6.48
CA VAL A 22 30.25 9.57 7.68
C VAL A 22 29.12 10.57 7.43
N GLU A 23 29.45 11.76 6.93
CA GLU A 23 28.47 12.82 6.65
C GLU A 23 27.45 12.43 5.57
N ALA A 24 27.88 11.71 4.52
CA ALA A 24 26.97 11.21 3.49
C ALA A 24 26.01 10.15 4.05
N PHE A 25 26.47 9.29 4.96
CA PHE A 25 25.61 8.31 5.60
C PHE A 25 24.65 8.99 6.60
N HIS A 26 25.09 9.96 7.40
CA HIS A 26 24.18 10.79 8.21
C HIS A 26 23.10 11.49 7.37
N ALA A 27 23.48 12.05 6.21
CA ALA A 27 22.51 12.61 5.27
C ALA A 27 21.51 11.56 4.77
N VAL A 28 21.96 10.35 4.41
CA VAL A 28 21.08 9.24 4.00
C VAL A 28 20.12 8.79 5.12
N LEU A 29 20.59 8.72 6.37
CA LEU A 29 19.75 8.38 7.52
C LEU A 29 18.59 9.38 7.68
N TRP A 30 18.89 10.67 7.71
CA TRP A 30 17.86 11.70 7.93
C TRP A 30 16.97 11.92 6.71
N THR A 31 17.50 11.92 5.49
CA THR A 31 16.67 12.03 4.27
C THR A 31 15.75 10.83 4.09
N GLY A 32 16.24 9.61 4.35
CA GLY A 32 15.43 8.39 4.35
C GLY A 32 14.33 8.43 5.41
N PHE A 33 14.66 8.87 6.63
CA PHE A 33 13.66 9.06 7.69
C PHE A 33 12.59 10.10 7.31
N VAL A 34 12.98 11.28 6.82
CA VAL A 34 12.05 12.35 6.41
C VAL A 34 11.12 11.88 5.29
N LEU A 35 11.64 11.13 4.30
CA LEU A 35 10.83 10.57 3.22
C LEU A 35 9.82 9.53 3.74
N CYS A 36 10.21 8.69 4.70
CA CYS A 36 9.31 7.76 5.39
C CYS A 36 8.26 8.48 6.24
N LEU A 37 8.65 9.56 6.96
CA LEU A 37 7.75 10.39 7.75
C LEU A 37 6.68 11.04 6.86
N ILE A 38 7.07 11.68 5.75
CA ILE A 38 6.13 12.27 4.77
C ILE A 38 5.16 11.21 4.23
N SER A 39 5.68 10.02 3.88
CA SER A 39 4.87 8.90 3.40
C SER A 39 3.88 8.39 4.46
N CYS A 40 4.30 8.33 5.73
CA CYS A 40 3.46 7.96 6.87
C CYS A 40 2.37 9.01 7.15
N VAL A 41 2.72 10.30 7.19
CA VAL A 41 1.78 11.40 7.38
C VAL A 41 0.73 11.40 6.27
N GLY A 42 1.15 11.25 5.01
CA GLY A 42 0.23 11.08 3.89
C GLY A 42 -0.70 9.88 4.06
N ARG A 43 -0.17 8.74 4.56
CA ARG A 43 -0.94 7.51 4.82
C ARG A 43 -2.00 7.72 5.89
N VAL A 44 -1.63 8.32 7.02
CA VAL A 44 -2.56 8.63 8.12
C VAL A 44 -3.61 9.65 7.67
N TYR A 45 -3.18 10.73 7.01
CA TYR A 45 -4.08 11.79 6.50
C TYR A 45 -5.13 11.24 5.53
N ILE A 46 -4.71 10.48 4.51
CA ILE A 46 -5.64 9.91 3.52
C ILE A 46 -6.59 8.90 4.16
N ARG A 47 -6.11 8.04 5.09
CA ARG A 47 -7.00 7.09 5.79
C ARG A 47 -7.98 7.79 6.74
N TYR A 48 -7.54 8.81 7.47
CA TYR A 48 -8.42 9.62 8.32
C TYR A 48 -9.49 10.31 7.48
N MET A 49 -9.11 11.01 6.41
CA MET A 49 -10.05 11.70 5.52
C MET A 49 -11.01 10.75 4.78
N CYS A 50 -10.56 9.56 4.37
CA CYS A 50 -11.40 8.64 3.58
C CYS A 50 -12.23 7.63 4.40
N PHE A 51 -11.85 7.33 5.65
CA PHE A 51 -12.51 6.30 6.46
C PHE A 51 -12.85 6.73 7.90
N HIS A 52 -12.32 7.85 8.38
CA HIS A 52 -12.50 8.39 9.75
C HIS A 52 -12.17 7.39 10.88
N LYS A 53 -11.42 6.33 10.58
CA LYS A 53 -10.98 5.30 11.52
C LYS A 53 -9.59 4.80 11.14
N LEU A 54 -8.70 4.71 12.12
CA LEU A 54 -7.41 4.05 11.98
C LEU A 54 -7.59 2.53 12.09
N LEU A 55 -6.88 1.78 11.26
CA LEU A 55 -6.89 0.32 11.28
C LEU A 55 -5.67 -0.21 12.04
N ILE A 56 -5.73 -1.46 12.52
CA ILE A 56 -4.58 -2.14 13.15
C ILE A 56 -3.35 -2.12 12.22
N ASP A 57 -3.58 -2.20 10.91
CA ASP A 57 -2.61 -1.94 9.85
C ASP A 57 -1.72 -0.70 10.09
N ASP A 58 -2.31 0.40 10.57
CA ASP A 58 -1.65 1.71 10.63
C ASP A 58 -0.83 1.85 11.92
N TRP A 59 -1.30 1.25 13.01
CA TRP A 59 -0.50 1.12 14.23
C TRP A 59 0.80 0.34 13.99
N ALA A 60 0.77 -0.72 13.18
CA ALA A 60 1.98 -1.44 12.78
C ALA A 60 2.97 -0.57 12.00
N MET A 61 2.48 0.37 11.16
CA MET A 61 3.34 1.31 10.44
C MET A 61 3.84 2.46 11.32
N ILE A 62 3.04 2.97 12.26
CA ILE A 62 3.48 3.99 13.22
C ILE A 62 4.59 3.39 14.11
N PHE A 63 4.43 2.14 14.55
CA PHE A 63 5.47 1.39 15.25
C PHE A 63 6.74 1.24 14.38
N ALA A 64 6.62 0.85 13.11
CA ALA A 64 7.76 0.78 12.20
C ALA A 64 8.44 2.15 12.01
N LEU A 65 7.69 3.26 11.97
CA LEU A 65 8.28 4.60 11.88
C LEU A 65 9.08 4.97 13.15
N ALA A 66 8.57 4.59 14.33
CA ALA A 66 9.28 4.80 15.59
C ALA A 66 10.57 3.96 15.68
N MET A 67 10.55 2.73 15.18
CA MET A 67 11.76 1.91 15.04
C MET A 67 12.76 2.54 14.05
N LEU A 68 12.30 3.06 12.90
CA LEU A 68 13.16 3.73 11.90
C LEU A 68 13.81 5.00 12.46
N LEU A 69 13.04 5.82 13.20
CA LEU A 69 13.55 6.99 13.92
C LEU A 69 14.63 6.58 14.93
N SER A 70 14.37 5.52 15.69
CA SER A 70 15.32 5.00 16.67
C SER A 70 16.63 4.54 16.01
N SER A 71 16.55 3.81 14.89
CA SER A 71 17.72 3.43 14.09
C SER A 71 18.49 4.65 13.54
N ALA A 72 17.79 5.71 13.10
CA ALA A 72 18.42 6.95 12.62
C ALA A 72 19.13 7.71 13.74
N ILE A 73 18.52 7.82 14.93
CA ILE A 73 19.14 8.43 16.12
C ILE A 73 20.38 7.64 16.55
N LEU A 74 20.31 6.31 16.60
CA LEU A 74 21.47 5.47 16.91
C LEU A 74 22.60 5.64 15.90
N GLY A 75 22.28 5.80 14.61
CA GLY A 75 23.26 6.15 13.59
C GLY A 75 23.85 7.56 13.78
N GLN A 76 23.05 8.55 14.20
CA GLN A 76 23.57 9.88 14.49
C GLN A 76 24.62 9.85 15.62
N VAL A 77 24.39 9.05 16.67
CA VAL A 77 25.26 8.97 17.85
C VAL A 77 26.47 8.06 17.62
N TYR A 78 26.26 6.84 17.15
CA TYR A 78 27.27 5.75 17.22
C TYR A 78 27.99 5.45 15.91
N LEU A 79 27.63 6.10 14.80
CA LEU A 79 28.25 5.81 13.50
C LEU A 79 29.74 6.18 13.48
N LYS A 80 30.15 7.28 14.16
CA LYS A 80 31.56 7.69 14.26
C LYS A 80 32.42 6.61 14.94
N ASP A 81 31.92 6.01 16.01
CA ASP A 81 32.57 4.90 16.72
C ASP A 81 32.79 3.69 15.81
N ILE A 82 31.78 3.32 15.01
CA ILE A 82 31.89 2.22 14.04
C ILE A 82 32.87 2.53 12.90
N TYR A 83 32.92 3.77 12.39
CA TYR A 83 33.92 4.15 11.40
C TYR A 83 35.34 4.08 11.96
N MET A 84 35.55 4.50 13.20
CA MET A 84 36.85 4.36 13.88
C MET A 84 37.23 2.89 14.07
N LEU A 85 36.30 2.04 14.51
CA LEU A 85 36.49 0.58 14.60
C LEU A 85 36.91 -0.03 13.26
N MET A 86 36.25 0.35 12.17
CA MET A 86 36.60 -0.10 10.82
C MET A 86 37.94 0.44 10.30
N ALA A 87 38.37 1.63 10.75
CA ALA A 87 39.66 2.20 10.37
C ALA A 87 40.81 1.55 11.13
N VAL A 88 40.64 1.24 12.43
CA VAL A 88 41.62 0.45 13.22
C VAL A 88 41.70 -0.99 12.71
N SER A 89 40.57 -1.65 12.41
CA SER A 89 40.59 -3.05 11.93
C SER A 89 41.31 -3.23 10.59
N LYS A 90 41.29 -2.19 9.74
CA LYS A 90 42.07 -2.10 8.50
C LYS A 90 43.53 -1.64 8.68
N GLY A 91 43.94 -1.26 9.89
CA GLY A 91 45.27 -0.71 10.16
C GLY A 91 45.51 0.70 9.60
N ALA A 92 44.46 1.44 9.26
CA ALA A 92 44.56 2.81 8.72
C ALA A 92 44.87 3.86 9.80
N ILE A 93 44.52 3.56 11.06
CA ILE A 93 44.85 4.37 12.24
C ILE A 93 45.28 3.45 13.39
N MET A 94 46.16 3.92 14.27
CA MET A 94 46.52 3.20 15.49
C MET A 94 45.44 3.39 16.57
N PRO A 95 45.14 2.36 17.39
CA PRO A 95 44.17 2.48 18.46
C PRO A 95 44.68 3.39 19.60
N ASP A 96 43.85 4.37 19.97
CA ASP A 96 44.05 5.18 21.19
C ASP A 96 43.73 4.38 22.47
N ALA A 97 44.15 4.86 23.64
CA ALA A 97 43.80 4.29 24.94
C ALA A 97 42.27 4.15 25.16
N ASN A 98 41.46 5.05 24.61
CA ASN A 98 40.00 5.00 24.72
C ASN A 98 39.33 4.03 23.71
N PHE A 99 40.07 3.55 22.71
CA PHE A 99 39.55 2.74 21.60
C PHE A 99 38.67 1.55 22.03
N PRO A 100 39.00 0.74 23.06
CA PRO A 100 38.17 -0.41 23.43
C PRO A 100 36.77 0.00 23.91
N HIS A 101 36.66 1.13 24.61
CA HIS A 101 35.37 1.65 25.08
C HIS A 101 34.52 2.15 23.91
N GLU A 102 35.11 2.91 22.99
CA GLU A 102 34.41 3.45 21.83
C GLU A 102 34.02 2.36 20.82
N ALA A 103 34.90 1.40 20.56
CA ALA A 103 34.59 0.20 19.76
C ALA A 103 33.39 -0.56 20.32
N ARG A 104 33.34 -0.79 21.64
CA ARG A 104 32.19 -1.41 22.29
C ARG A 104 30.92 -0.57 22.15
N ARG A 105 31.03 0.75 22.38
CA ARG A 105 29.91 1.71 22.29
C ARG A 105 29.30 1.71 20.88
N GLY A 106 30.15 1.75 19.85
CA GLY A 106 29.74 1.63 18.45
C GLY A 106 29.06 0.30 18.13
N LEU A 107 29.63 -0.82 18.59
CA LEU A 107 29.13 -2.16 18.28
C LEU A 107 27.78 -2.47 18.97
N VAL A 108 27.61 -2.01 20.21
CA VAL A 108 26.31 -2.01 20.91
C VAL A 108 25.30 -1.12 20.17
N GLY A 109 25.70 0.09 19.76
CA GLY A 109 24.85 1.01 18.99
C GLY A 109 24.35 0.41 17.67
N PHE A 110 25.26 -0.20 16.90
CA PHE A 110 24.94 -0.98 15.70
C PHE A 110 24.00 -2.15 16.01
N GLY A 111 24.27 -2.91 17.07
CA GLY A 111 23.45 -4.06 17.48
C GLY A 111 21.99 -3.67 17.79
N ILE A 112 21.79 -2.59 18.54
CA ILE A 112 20.44 -2.08 18.84
C ILE A 112 19.76 -1.54 17.57
N ALA A 113 20.49 -0.82 16.71
CA ALA A 113 19.96 -0.31 15.45
C ALA A 113 19.58 -1.43 14.47
N ALA A 114 20.32 -2.53 14.45
CA ALA A 114 19.98 -3.73 13.69
C ALA A 114 18.70 -4.39 14.22
N ILE A 115 18.55 -4.52 15.55
CA ILE A 115 17.31 -5.05 16.17
C ILE A 115 16.10 -4.18 15.83
N PHE A 116 16.20 -2.85 15.98
CA PHE A 116 15.09 -1.96 15.63
C PHE A 116 14.75 -2.00 14.14
N SER A 117 15.75 -2.03 13.26
CA SER A 117 15.52 -2.16 11.81
C SER A 117 14.84 -3.48 11.47
N TYR A 118 15.26 -4.58 12.12
CA TYR A 118 14.65 -5.90 11.95
C TYR A 118 13.19 -5.94 12.44
N LEU A 119 12.91 -5.45 13.66
CA LEU A 119 11.55 -5.37 14.21
C LEU A 119 10.63 -4.49 13.35
N GLY A 120 11.17 -3.40 12.77
CA GLY A 120 10.45 -2.53 11.86
C GLY A 120 10.12 -3.16 10.51
N ILE A 121 11.07 -3.86 9.89
CA ILE A 121 10.83 -4.67 8.66
C ILE A 121 9.79 -5.76 8.95
N TRP A 122 9.89 -6.45 10.09
CA TRP A 122 8.93 -7.48 10.49
C TRP A 122 7.52 -6.90 10.70
N ALA A 123 7.39 -5.72 11.31
CA ALA A 123 6.12 -5.00 11.42
C ALA A 123 5.54 -4.61 10.04
N ILE A 124 6.38 -4.29 9.06
CA ILE A 124 5.95 -4.06 7.66
C ILE A 124 5.43 -5.37 7.01
N LYS A 125 6.07 -6.52 7.23
CA LYS A 125 5.56 -7.83 6.76
C LYS A 125 4.20 -8.16 7.39
N LEU A 126 4.04 -7.90 8.69
CA LEU A 126 2.74 -8.02 9.37
C LEU A 126 1.70 -7.04 8.80
N ASN A 127 2.08 -5.81 8.43
CA ASN A 127 1.20 -4.88 7.72
C ASN A 127 0.69 -5.47 6.38
N PHE A 128 1.57 -6.08 5.59
CA PHE A 128 1.18 -6.74 4.35
C PHE A 128 0.26 -7.95 4.58
N LEU A 129 0.57 -8.80 5.56
CA LEU A 129 -0.28 -9.94 5.88
C LEU A 129 -1.68 -9.50 6.33
N LEU A 130 -1.81 -8.55 7.24
CA LEU A 130 -3.11 -8.01 7.67
C LEU A 130 -3.88 -7.39 6.49
N PHE A 131 -3.19 -6.67 5.60
CA PHE A 131 -3.76 -6.14 4.38
C PHE A 131 -4.30 -7.25 3.45
N PHE A 132 -3.52 -8.30 3.19
CA PHE A 132 -3.94 -9.41 2.35
C PHE A 132 -5.07 -10.24 2.99
N LYS A 133 -5.11 -10.38 4.32
CA LYS A 133 -6.24 -11.00 5.05
C LYS A 133 -7.55 -10.32 4.69
N ARG A 134 -7.59 -8.98 4.72
CA ARG A 134 -8.78 -8.19 4.39
C ARG A 134 -9.22 -8.35 2.93
N LEU A 135 -8.27 -8.53 2.01
CA LEU A 135 -8.56 -8.62 0.58
C LEU A 135 -9.21 -9.95 0.17
N GLY A 136 -8.89 -11.06 0.85
CA GLY A 136 -9.39 -12.41 0.54
C GLY A 136 -10.28 -13.05 1.60
N ALA A 137 -10.83 -12.26 2.53
CA ALA A 137 -11.61 -12.75 3.69
C ALA A 137 -12.83 -13.64 3.36
N GLN A 138 -13.32 -13.62 2.12
CA GLN A 138 -14.46 -14.42 1.64
C GLN A 138 -14.08 -15.82 1.16
N ILE A 139 -12.80 -16.20 1.15
CA ILE A 139 -12.31 -17.47 0.59
C ILE A 139 -11.67 -18.31 1.70
N THR A 140 -12.36 -19.36 2.17
CA THR A 140 -11.88 -20.24 3.26
C THR A 140 -10.48 -20.81 3.06
N PRO A 141 -10.12 -21.46 1.93
CA PRO A 141 -8.77 -22.00 1.74
C PRO A 141 -7.68 -20.91 1.68
N TYR A 142 -8.03 -19.69 1.27
CA TYR A 142 -7.11 -18.54 1.29
C TYR A 142 -6.79 -18.11 2.72
N ILE A 143 -7.77 -18.14 3.65
CA ILE A 143 -7.55 -17.85 5.06
C ILE A 143 -6.73 -18.94 5.77
N ILE A 144 -6.88 -20.21 5.39
CA ILE A 144 -6.02 -21.30 5.89
C ILE A 144 -4.57 -21.08 5.45
N PHE A 145 -4.34 -20.82 4.16
CA PHE A 145 -3.01 -20.46 3.64
C PHE A 145 -2.45 -19.19 4.32
N TRP A 146 -3.30 -18.20 4.58
CA TRP A 146 -2.92 -16.98 5.30
C TRP A 146 -2.39 -17.24 6.71
N TRP A 147 -3.05 -18.10 7.48
CA TRP A 147 -2.57 -18.50 8.81
C TRP A 147 -1.23 -19.25 8.73
N ALA A 148 -1.05 -20.12 7.74
CA ALA A 148 0.22 -20.82 7.55
C ALA A 148 1.39 -19.84 7.27
N VAL A 149 1.21 -18.88 6.36
CA VAL A 149 2.24 -17.86 6.08
C VAL A 149 2.46 -16.91 7.26
N LEU A 150 1.42 -16.57 8.04
CA LEU A 150 1.58 -15.78 9.27
C LEU A 150 2.45 -16.52 10.29
N ILE A 151 2.12 -17.78 10.59
CA ILE A 151 2.87 -18.60 11.57
C ILE A 151 4.32 -18.77 11.10
N PHE A 152 4.54 -19.05 9.80
CA PHE A 152 5.87 -19.10 9.21
C PHE A 152 6.63 -17.78 9.39
N THR A 153 6.03 -16.65 9.01
CA THR A 153 6.66 -15.32 9.14
C THR A 153 6.98 -14.95 10.59
N ILE A 154 6.15 -15.38 11.55
CA ILE A 154 6.41 -15.18 12.98
C ILE A 154 7.55 -16.08 13.47
N ALA A 155 7.55 -17.37 13.10
CA ALA A 155 8.61 -18.31 13.48
C ALA A 155 9.97 -17.89 12.91
N CYS A 156 10.02 -17.52 11.63
CA CYS A 156 11.20 -16.96 10.96
C CYS A 156 11.71 -15.68 11.63
N GLY A 157 10.77 -14.82 12.07
CA GLY A 157 11.01 -13.64 12.90
C GLY A 157 11.76 -13.99 14.18
N ALA A 158 11.16 -14.85 14.99
CA ALA A 158 11.69 -15.27 16.28
C ALA A 158 13.04 -16.01 16.18
N VAL A 159 13.18 -16.91 15.20
CA VAL A 159 14.42 -17.68 14.98
C VAL A 159 15.58 -16.76 14.57
N SER A 160 15.35 -15.78 13.69
CA SER A 160 16.43 -14.87 13.27
C SER A 160 16.91 -13.98 14.43
N ILE A 161 16.00 -13.55 15.32
CA ILE A 161 16.37 -12.83 16.56
C ILE A 161 17.13 -13.77 17.50
N GLY A 162 16.66 -15.00 17.71
CA GLY A 162 17.31 -15.96 18.61
C GLY A 162 18.70 -16.44 18.15
N LEU A 163 18.98 -16.44 16.85
CA LEU A 163 20.28 -16.80 16.27
C LEU A 163 21.26 -15.61 16.17
N MET A 164 20.81 -14.39 16.49
CA MET A 164 21.65 -13.19 16.51
C MET A 164 22.77 -13.36 17.54
N GLN A 165 24.01 -13.04 17.16
CA GLN A 165 25.18 -13.25 18.02
C GLN A 165 25.31 -12.17 19.10
N PHE A 166 24.40 -12.20 20.08
CA PHE A 166 24.35 -11.23 21.19
C PHE A 166 25.68 -11.11 21.95
N HIS A 167 26.44 -12.19 22.08
CA HIS A 167 27.76 -12.17 22.72
C HIS A 167 28.74 -11.22 21.99
N CYS A 168 28.78 -11.27 20.65
CA CYS A 168 29.65 -10.39 19.85
C CYS A 168 29.14 -8.96 19.71
N LEU A 169 27.88 -8.66 20.04
CA LEU A 169 27.31 -7.31 19.96
C LEU A 169 27.22 -6.59 21.32
N PHE A 170 26.98 -7.33 22.40
CA PHE A 170 26.67 -6.80 23.73
C PHE A 170 27.63 -7.27 24.83
N GLY A 171 28.50 -8.24 24.54
CA GLY A 171 29.44 -8.82 25.49
C GLY A 171 30.48 -7.86 26.09
N PRO A 172 31.34 -8.35 26.99
CA PRO A 172 32.48 -7.60 27.48
C PRO A 172 33.52 -7.44 26.35
N ILE A 173 34.22 -6.30 26.34
CA ILE A 173 35.12 -5.96 25.21
C ILE A 173 36.28 -6.95 25.04
N ASN A 174 36.78 -7.54 26.13
CA ASN A 174 37.87 -8.52 26.08
C ASN A 174 37.48 -9.75 25.25
N ASP A 175 36.28 -10.29 25.49
CA ASP A 175 35.76 -11.44 24.76
C ASP A 175 35.47 -11.08 23.30
N ILE A 176 34.91 -9.88 23.06
CA ILE A 176 34.64 -9.39 21.69
C ILE A 176 35.92 -9.31 20.86
N MET A 177 37.00 -8.72 21.41
CA MET A 177 38.25 -8.52 20.68
C MET A 177 39.07 -9.80 20.47
N VAL A 178 38.81 -10.86 21.24
CA VAL A 178 39.53 -12.14 21.12
C VAL A 178 38.72 -13.18 20.34
N ILE A 179 37.43 -13.33 20.63
CA ILE A 179 36.58 -14.44 20.14
C ILE A 179 35.86 -14.09 18.84
N CYS A 180 35.42 -12.85 18.65
CA CYS A 180 34.66 -12.45 17.46
C CYS A 180 35.49 -12.30 16.17
N PRO A 181 36.78 -11.88 16.17
CA PRO A 181 37.60 -11.96 14.96
C PRO A 181 38.07 -13.39 14.63
N GLN A 182 37.81 -14.39 15.48
CA GLN A 182 38.17 -15.77 15.22
C GLN A 182 37.34 -16.33 14.05
N TYR A 183 38.02 -17.01 13.12
CA TYR A 183 37.42 -17.54 11.88
C TYR A 183 36.17 -18.42 12.12
N THR A 184 36.16 -19.23 13.18
CA THR A 184 35.03 -20.08 13.55
C THR A 184 33.78 -19.27 13.87
N THR A 185 33.90 -18.29 14.77
CA THR A 185 32.82 -17.39 15.21
C THR A 185 32.30 -16.55 14.05
N LEU A 186 33.21 -16.02 13.23
CA LEU A 186 32.86 -15.19 12.08
C LEU A 186 32.17 -16.01 10.97
N LYS A 187 32.66 -17.22 10.66
CA LYS A 187 32.01 -18.14 9.71
C LYS A 187 30.61 -18.50 10.18
N GLN A 188 30.45 -18.85 11.46
CA GLN A 188 29.14 -19.17 12.04
C GLN A 188 28.17 -17.97 11.93
N THR A 189 28.65 -16.77 12.25
CA THR A 189 27.89 -15.52 12.09
C THR A 189 27.46 -15.29 10.63
N TYR A 190 28.37 -15.49 9.68
CA TYR A 190 28.10 -15.37 8.24
C TYR A 190 27.08 -16.40 7.74
N ASP A 191 27.22 -17.67 8.13
CA ASP A 191 26.28 -18.73 7.76
C ASP A 191 24.87 -18.42 8.31
N PHE A 192 24.75 -17.88 9.53
CA PHE A 192 23.47 -17.41 10.06
C PHE A 192 22.88 -16.22 9.30
N PHE A 193 23.67 -15.20 8.95
CA PHE A 193 23.18 -14.09 8.11
C PHE A 193 22.69 -14.57 6.74
N LYS A 194 23.41 -15.53 6.13
CA LYS A 194 23.02 -16.14 4.86
C LYS A 194 21.69 -16.91 4.98
N ILE A 195 21.54 -17.74 6.02
CA ILE A 195 20.29 -18.47 6.29
C ILE A 195 19.14 -17.50 6.56
N SER A 196 19.34 -16.49 7.40
CA SER A 196 18.34 -15.47 7.70
C SER A 196 17.90 -14.74 6.44
N CYS A 197 18.83 -14.33 5.56
CA CYS A 197 18.49 -13.69 4.29
C CYS A 197 17.73 -14.60 3.32
N ILE A 198 18.03 -15.91 3.28
CA ILE A 198 17.28 -16.87 2.46
C ILE A 198 15.84 -17.00 3.00
N VAL A 199 15.69 -17.16 4.31
CA VAL A 199 14.39 -17.25 4.99
C VAL A 199 13.57 -15.97 4.79
N ASP A 200 14.22 -14.81 4.82
CA ASP A 200 13.63 -13.49 4.59
C ASP A 200 13.04 -13.40 3.17
N VAL A 201 13.80 -13.77 2.14
CA VAL A 201 13.35 -13.84 0.73
C VAL A 201 12.23 -14.87 0.54
N VAL A 202 12.29 -16.03 1.21
CA VAL A 202 11.21 -17.05 1.15
C VAL A 202 9.92 -16.51 1.77
N SER A 203 10.00 -15.78 2.90
CA SER A 203 8.82 -15.16 3.51
C SER A 203 8.20 -14.09 2.60
N ASP A 204 9.02 -13.29 1.90
CA ASP A 204 8.53 -12.32 0.91
C ASP A 204 7.88 -12.99 -0.29
N ALA A 205 8.47 -14.08 -0.81
CA ALA A 205 7.88 -14.87 -1.90
C ALA A 205 6.51 -15.45 -1.52
N LEU A 206 6.35 -15.96 -0.29
CA LEU A 206 5.05 -16.42 0.22
C LEU A 206 4.03 -15.28 0.34
N ILE A 207 4.46 -14.07 0.71
CA ILE A 207 3.60 -12.88 0.73
C ILE A 207 3.20 -12.45 -0.70
N ILE A 208 4.09 -12.60 -1.69
CA ILE A 208 3.81 -12.36 -3.12
C ILE A 208 2.77 -13.34 -3.68
N CYS A 209 2.67 -14.57 -3.15
CA CYS A 209 1.68 -15.54 -3.61
C CYS A 209 0.22 -15.07 -3.42
N PHE A 210 -0.10 -14.28 -2.38
CA PHE A 210 -1.47 -13.80 -2.13
C PHE A 210 -2.06 -12.99 -3.31
N PRO A 211 -1.44 -11.89 -3.78
CA PRO A 211 -1.96 -11.14 -4.93
C PRO A 211 -1.93 -11.94 -6.24
N VAL A 212 -1.00 -12.89 -6.42
CA VAL A 212 -0.93 -13.77 -7.61
C VAL A 212 -2.12 -14.72 -7.67
N VAL A 213 -2.41 -15.44 -6.56
CA VAL A 213 -3.58 -16.34 -6.48
C VAL A 213 -4.89 -15.58 -6.67
N ILE A 214 -4.99 -14.36 -6.12
CA ILE A 214 -6.13 -13.48 -6.36
C ILE A 214 -6.23 -13.13 -7.85
N LEU A 215 -5.14 -12.70 -8.51
CA LEU A 215 -5.11 -12.35 -9.94
C LEU A 215 -5.52 -13.51 -10.86
N TRP A 216 -5.10 -14.73 -10.57
CA TRP A 216 -5.39 -15.91 -11.40
C TRP A 216 -6.85 -16.35 -11.32
N LYS A 217 -7.48 -16.30 -10.15
CA LYS A 217 -8.83 -16.84 -9.95
C LYS A 217 -9.94 -15.92 -10.48
N THR A 218 -9.62 -14.76 -11.06
CA THR A 218 -10.59 -13.66 -11.18
C THR A 218 -10.58 -12.97 -12.55
N SER A 219 -11.72 -13.01 -13.24
CA SER A 219 -11.94 -12.44 -14.57
C SER A 219 -12.19 -10.92 -14.55
N ILE A 220 -11.36 -10.17 -13.82
CA ILE A 220 -11.64 -8.75 -13.56
C ILE A 220 -11.24 -7.84 -14.73
N ASN A 221 -12.11 -6.86 -15.00
CA ASN A 221 -11.85 -5.67 -15.82
C ASN A 221 -10.41 -5.10 -15.70
N ARG A 222 -9.85 -4.72 -16.86
CA ARG A 222 -8.45 -4.30 -17.06
C ARG A 222 -7.95 -3.25 -16.04
N LYS A 223 -8.80 -2.29 -15.64
CA LYS A 223 -8.45 -1.26 -14.63
C LYS A 223 -8.03 -1.86 -13.28
N LYS A 224 -8.82 -2.79 -12.75
CA LYS A 224 -8.55 -3.46 -11.46
C LYS A 224 -7.36 -4.41 -11.55
N LYS A 225 -7.14 -5.04 -12.73
CA LYS A 225 -5.93 -5.82 -13.03
C LYS A 225 -4.66 -4.96 -12.99
N LEU A 226 -4.71 -3.72 -13.51
CA LEU A 226 -3.59 -2.77 -13.43
C LEU A 226 -3.26 -2.38 -11.99
N MET A 227 -4.27 -2.12 -11.15
CA MET A 227 -4.04 -1.77 -9.74
C MET A 227 -3.39 -2.91 -8.94
N LEU A 228 -3.85 -4.15 -9.15
CA LEU A 228 -3.30 -5.31 -8.46
C LEU A 228 -1.92 -5.71 -9.00
N SER A 229 -1.65 -5.51 -10.29
CA SER A 229 -0.30 -5.56 -10.89
C SER A 229 0.64 -4.53 -10.25
N GLY A 230 0.16 -3.30 -10.02
CA GLY A 230 0.93 -2.25 -9.34
C GLY A 230 1.24 -2.53 -7.87
N ILE A 231 0.51 -3.42 -7.20
CA ILE A 231 0.84 -3.95 -5.86
C ILE A 231 1.88 -5.07 -5.99
N PHE A 232 1.67 -6.02 -6.91
CA PHE A 232 2.60 -7.12 -7.17
C PHE A 232 4.02 -6.61 -7.51
N SER A 233 4.14 -5.65 -8.43
CA SER A 233 5.42 -5.03 -8.80
C SER A 233 6.14 -4.38 -7.61
N LEU A 234 5.39 -3.78 -6.67
CA LEU A 234 5.95 -3.16 -5.48
C LEU A 234 6.54 -4.19 -4.49
N VAL A 235 5.89 -5.34 -4.29
CA VAL A 235 6.43 -6.40 -3.42
C VAL A 235 7.57 -7.19 -4.08
N VAL A 236 7.55 -7.36 -5.41
CA VAL A 236 8.70 -7.89 -6.16
C VAL A 236 9.92 -6.97 -6.01
N PHE A 237 9.70 -5.64 -5.98
CA PHE A 237 10.77 -4.67 -5.79
C PHE A 237 11.36 -4.68 -4.36
N THR A 238 10.55 -4.88 -3.30
CA THR A 238 11.12 -5.12 -1.95
C THR A 238 11.98 -6.39 -1.94
N MET A 239 11.47 -7.50 -2.47
CA MET A 239 12.22 -8.77 -2.55
C MET A 239 13.53 -8.62 -3.34
N ALA A 240 13.54 -7.81 -4.41
CA ALA A 240 14.76 -7.52 -5.17
C ALA A 240 15.82 -6.79 -4.33
N ILE A 241 15.42 -5.88 -3.45
CA ILE A 241 16.34 -5.19 -2.52
C ILE A 241 16.90 -6.19 -1.50
N THR A 242 16.06 -7.07 -0.93
CA THR A 242 16.47 -8.16 -0.04
C THR A 242 17.52 -9.07 -0.71
N ILE A 243 17.35 -9.38 -1.99
CA ILE A 243 18.28 -10.17 -2.81
C ILE A 243 19.58 -9.39 -3.10
N VAL A 244 19.51 -8.10 -3.41
CA VAL A 244 20.68 -7.24 -3.62
C VAL A 244 21.51 -7.13 -2.33
N ARG A 245 20.87 -6.94 -1.17
CA ARG A 245 21.52 -7.02 0.14
C ARG A 245 22.23 -8.37 0.33
N GLY A 246 21.52 -9.48 0.09
CA GLY A 246 22.07 -10.84 0.23
C GLY A 246 23.23 -11.15 -0.73
N SER A 247 23.17 -10.66 -1.96
CA SER A 247 24.21 -10.87 -2.98
C SER A 247 25.41 -9.95 -2.78
N ILE A 248 25.21 -8.71 -2.30
CA ILE A 248 26.29 -7.82 -1.87
C ILE A 248 27.02 -8.41 -0.67
N PHE A 249 26.31 -8.94 0.32
CA PHE A 249 26.95 -9.68 1.41
C PHE A 249 27.72 -10.89 0.86
N GLY A 250 27.06 -11.82 0.16
CA GLY A 250 27.73 -13.00 -0.41
C GLY A 250 28.89 -12.68 -1.37
N GLY A 251 28.88 -11.50 -2.01
CA GLY A 251 29.94 -11.00 -2.87
C GLY A 251 31.12 -10.39 -2.10
N VAL A 252 30.85 -9.57 -1.07
CA VAL A 252 31.88 -9.01 -0.17
C VAL A 252 32.61 -10.13 0.59
N TYR A 253 31.91 -11.19 0.97
CA TYR A 253 32.51 -12.38 1.61
C TYR A 253 33.02 -13.43 0.61
N LYS A 254 33.07 -13.17 -0.70
CA LYS A 254 33.43 -14.21 -1.69
C LYS A 254 34.93 -14.57 -1.67
N THR A 255 35.76 -13.79 -0.97
CA THR A 255 37.17 -14.10 -0.70
C THR A 255 37.36 -14.79 0.66
N ILE A 256 36.65 -15.91 0.89
CA ILE A 256 37.00 -16.84 1.99
C ILE A 256 38.21 -17.66 1.54
N ASP A 257 39.38 -17.03 1.61
CA ASP A 257 40.67 -17.68 1.43
C ASP A 257 41.36 -17.73 2.80
N GLN A 258 41.90 -18.89 3.19
CA GLN A 258 42.36 -19.12 4.58
C GLN A 258 43.47 -18.15 5.03
N ASN A 259 44.16 -17.52 4.08
CA ASN A 259 45.25 -16.57 4.30
C ASN A 259 44.85 -15.09 4.23
N LYS A 260 43.60 -14.73 3.88
CA LYS A 260 43.14 -13.33 3.87
C LYS A 260 42.24 -13.06 5.08
N ARG A 261 42.53 -11.96 5.79
CA ARG A 261 41.67 -11.45 6.86
C ARG A 261 40.29 -11.17 6.29
N MET A 262 39.27 -11.56 7.05
CA MET A 262 37.86 -11.41 6.65
C MET A 262 37.41 -9.98 6.93
N ASP A 263 37.39 -9.13 5.92
CA ASP A 263 36.98 -7.72 6.03
C ASP A 263 35.45 -7.55 6.14
N MET A 264 34.89 -7.90 7.30
CA MET A 264 33.48 -7.65 7.61
C MET A 264 33.22 -6.16 7.78
N ASN A 265 32.74 -5.50 6.72
CA ASN A 265 32.46 -4.07 6.73
C ASN A 265 31.13 -3.74 7.43
N VAL A 266 31.17 -3.60 8.76
CA VAL A 266 30.00 -3.30 9.62
C VAL A 266 29.26 -2.04 9.19
N THR A 267 29.98 -1.01 8.75
CA THR A 267 29.40 0.24 8.21
C THR A 267 28.51 -0.03 7.00
N TRP A 268 28.98 -0.83 6.06
CA TRP A 268 28.24 -1.16 4.83
C TRP A 268 27.03 -2.06 5.11
N ILE A 269 27.13 -2.94 6.11
CA ILE A 269 26.01 -3.75 6.61
C ILE A 269 24.91 -2.84 7.17
N TRP A 270 25.25 -1.88 8.04
CA TRP A 270 24.30 -0.92 8.60
C TRP A 270 23.62 -0.11 7.50
N PHE A 271 24.39 0.40 6.53
CA PHE A 271 23.87 1.19 5.41
C PHE A 271 22.76 0.44 4.65
N TRP A 272 23.01 -0.81 4.26
CA TRP A 272 22.02 -1.60 3.52
C TRP A 272 20.78 -1.97 4.35
N PHE A 273 20.93 -2.31 5.63
CA PHE A 273 19.77 -2.54 6.50
C PHE A 273 18.88 -1.30 6.63
N PHE A 274 19.47 -0.11 6.73
CA PHE A 274 18.68 1.13 6.79
C PHE A 274 17.95 1.43 5.47
N ILE A 275 18.64 1.31 4.33
CA ILE A 275 18.06 1.51 3.00
C ILE A 275 16.91 0.54 2.75
N GLU A 276 17.10 -0.75 3.02
CA GLU A 276 16.06 -1.78 2.90
C GLU A 276 14.82 -1.45 3.73
N PHE A 277 15.03 -1.05 5.00
CA PHE A 277 13.95 -0.70 5.90
C PHE A 277 13.18 0.54 5.41
N ALA A 278 13.88 1.63 5.08
CA ALA A 278 13.27 2.86 4.58
C ALA A 278 12.49 2.64 3.28
N VAL A 279 13.06 1.89 2.31
CA VAL A 279 12.40 1.62 1.04
C VAL A 279 11.19 0.70 1.23
N SER A 280 11.30 -0.35 2.04
CA SER A 280 10.17 -1.23 2.39
C SER A 280 9.03 -0.46 3.06
N PHE A 281 9.34 0.51 3.92
CA PHE A 281 8.36 1.38 4.57
C PHE A 281 7.59 2.24 3.57
N ILE A 282 8.30 2.89 2.65
CA ILE A 282 7.72 3.72 1.59
C ILE A 282 6.79 2.87 0.72
N ILE A 283 7.24 1.68 0.34
CA ILE A 283 6.48 0.74 -0.49
C ILE A 283 5.21 0.25 0.20
N ALA A 284 5.27 -0.08 1.50
CA ALA A 284 4.10 -0.46 2.28
C ALA A 284 3.04 0.66 2.35
N SER A 285 3.50 1.91 2.39
CA SER A 285 2.62 3.08 2.31
C SER A 285 2.02 3.25 0.90
N LEU A 286 2.81 3.10 -0.18
CA LEU A 286 2.34 3.13 -1.57
C LEU A 286 1.31 2.04 -1.89
N ILE A 287 1.51 0.80 -1.40
CA ILE A 287 0.56 -0.30 -1.54
C ILE A 287 -0.77 0.05 -0.86
N SER A 288 -0.72 0.61 0.35
CA SER A 288 -1.92 1.09 1.05
C SER A 288 -2.68 2.16 0.29
N PHE A 289 -1.99 3.15 -0.31
CA PHE A 289 -2.66 4.17 -1.13
C PHE A 289 -3.39 3.55 -2.33
N ARG A 290 -2.69 2.74 -3.14
CA ARG A 290 -3.29 2.11 -4.34
C ARG A 290 -4.50 1.25 -3.97
N ALA A 291 -4.41 0.48 -2.90
CA ALA A 291 -5.53 -0.35 -2.43
C ALA A 291 -6.72 0.46 -1.92
N LEU A 292 -6.48 1.61 -1.27
CA LEU A 292 -7.52 2.52 -0.79
C LEU A 292 -8.32 3.13 -1.95
N PHE A 293 -7.64 3.60 -3.01
CA PHE A 293 -8.30 4.06 -4.23
C PHE A 293 -9.15 2.93 -4.85
N ALA A 294 -8.60 1.71 -4.95
CA ALA A 294 -9.33 0.55 -5.48
C ALA A 294 -10.57 0.19 -4.64
N GLN A 295 -10.57 0.45 -3.34
CA GLN A 295 -11.73 0.24 -2.48
C GLN A 295 -12.77 1.36 -2.63
N ARG A 296 -12.33 2.61 -2.82
CA ARG A 296 -13.22 3.76 -3.07
C ARG A 296 -13.95 3.62 -4.41
N GLU A 297 -13.25 3.24 -5.48
CA GLU A 297 -13.86 2.95 -6.78
C GLU A 297 -14.95 1.87 -6.66
N ARG A 298 -14.65 0.74 -6.00
CA ARG A 298 -15.64 -0.34 -5.77
C ARG A 298 -16.85 0.10 -4.96
N LYS A 299 -16.67 0.96 -3.94
CA LYS A 299 -17.80 1.54 -3.19
C LYS A 299 -18.63 2.49 -4.06
N ALA A 300 -17.99 3.30 -4.91
CA ALA A 300 -18.66 4.19 -5.84
C ALA A 300 -19.47 3.40 -6.89
N GLU A 301 -18.86 2.42 -7.55
CA GLU A 301 -19.53 1.49 -8.49
C GLU A 301 -20.76 0.82 -7.83
N ALA A 302 -20.61 0.26 -6.63
CA ALA A 302 -21.72 -0.39 -5.92
C ALA A 302 -22.83 0.59 -5.50
N SER A 303 -22.49 1.85 -5.17
CA SER A 303 -23.48 2.88 -4.89
C SER A 303 -24.24 3.34 -6.14
N GLN A 304 -23.57 3.40 -7.29
CA GLN A 304 -24.21 3.69 -8.58
C GLN A 304 -25.10 2.53 -9.04
N HIS A 305 -24.69 1.28 -8.78
CA HIS A 305 -25.51 0.09 -9.08
C HIS A 305 -26.83 0.13 -8.29
N ARG A 306 -26.75 0.29 -6.96
CA ARG A 306 -27.95 0.41 -6.11
C ARG A 306 -28.87 1.55 -6.53
N ARG A 307 -28.33 2.74 -6.82
CA ARG A 307 -29.14 3.87 -7.33
C ARG A 307 -29.83 3.56 -8.67
N ARG A 308 -29.22 2.75 -9.54
CA ARG A 308 -29.85 2.30 -10.80
C ARG A 308 -30.95 1.27 -10.51
N GLU A 309 -30.70 0.30 -9.63
CA GLU A 309 -31.71 -0.69 -9.21
C GLU A 309 -32.93 -0.02 -8.55
N GLU A 310 -32.70 0.97 -7.67
CA GLU A 310 -33.74 1.79 -7.06
C GLU A 310 -34.51 2.60 -8.11
N ALA A 311 -33.83 3.24 -9.07
CA ALA A 311 -34.48 3.97 -10.16
C ALA A 311 -35.33 3.06 -11.06
N PHE A 312 -34.83 1.87 -11.43
CA PHE A 312 -35.59 0.88 -12.20
C PHE A 312 -36.80 0.35 -11.42
N ARG A 313 -36.68 0.13 -10.11
CA ARG A 313 -37.81 -0.30 -9.27
C ARG A 313 -38.89 0.77 -9.19
N ASN A 314 -38.51 2.01 -8.88
CA ASN A 314 -39.44 3.14 -8.80
C ASN A 314 -40.14 3.39 -10.16
N GLN A 315 -39.42 3.26 -11.29
CA GLN A 315 -40.01 3.40 -12.62
C GLN A 315 -41.02 2.27 -12.91
N LYS A 316 -40.76 1.05 -12.45
CA LYS A 316 -41.71 -0.06 -12.56
C LYS A 316 -42.96 0.18 -11.71
N GLU A 317 -42.81 0.54 -10.44
CA GLU A 317 -43.91 0.86 -9.52
C GLU A 317 -44.81 1.97 -10.09
N ALA A 318 -44.22 3.06 -10.60
CA ALA A 318 -44.97 4.13 -11.28
C ALA A 318 -45.67 3.67 -12.56
N SER A 319 -45.08 2.74 -13.32
CA SER A 319 -45.72 2.16 -14.51
C SER A 319 -46.92 1.28 -14.14
N ASP A 320 -46.81 0.48 -13.08
CA ASP A 320 -47.87 -0.39 -12.59
C ASP A 320 -49.05 0.46 -12.03
N GLU A 321 -48.79 1.50 -11.24
CA GLU A 321 -49.83 2.47 -10.82
C GLU A 321 -50.53 3.13 -12.02
N SER A 322 -49.75 3.59 -13.02
CA SER A 322 -50.32 4.22 -14.21
C SER A 322 -51.21 3.28 -15.02
N SER A 323 -50.81 2.00 -15.11
CA SER A 323 -51.57 0.93 -15.75
C SER A 323 -52.87 0.65 -14.99
N GLN A 324 -52.80 0.53 -13.66
CA GLN A 324 -53.97 0.29 -12.80
C GLN A 324 -54.96 1.45 -12.86
N ARG A 325 -54.48 2.70 -12.82
CA ARG A 325 -55.31 3.92 -12.93
C ARG A 325 -55.95 4.07 -14.31
N ASN A 326 -55.23 3.72 -15.38
CA ASN A 326 -55.77 3.70 -16.74
C ASN A 326 -56.80 2.57 -16.93
N GLY A 327 -56.58 1.40 -16.33
CA GLY A 327 -57.54 0.29 -16.31
C GLY A 327 -58.84 0.65 -15.58
N PHE A 328 -58.75 1.30 -14.42
CA PHE A 328 -59.91 1.81 -13.68
C PHE A 328 -60.69 2.86 -14.50
N ARG A 329 -59.99 3.84 -15.10
CA ARG A 329 -60.60 4.83 -16.01
C ARG A 329 -61.30 4.18 -17.21
N ARG A 330 -60.75 3.08 -17.77
CA ARG A 330 -61.36 2.35 -18.87
C ARG A 330 -62.69 1.69 -18.45
N ARG A 331 -62.71 1.02 -17.29
CA ARG A 331 -63.93 0.42 -16.73
C ARG A 331 -64.99 1.47 -16.37
N ALA A 332 -64.58 2.60 -15.81
CA ALA A 332 -65.50 3.70 -15.47
C ALA A 332 -66.19 4.30 -16.71
N ARG A 333 -65.46 4.44 -17.84
CA ARG A 333 -66.08 4.85 -19.11
C ARG A 333 -67.09 3.83 -19.62
N GLN A 334 -66.70 2.54 -19.66
CA GLN A 334 -67.61 1.47 -20.10
C GLN A 334 -68.91 1.45 -19.30
N LEU A 335 -68.84 1.62 -17.98
CA LEU A 335 -70.04 1.70 -17.12
C LEU A 335 -70.90 2.94 -17.45
N HIS A 336 -70.28 4.09 -17.70
CA HIS A 336 -70.98 5.32 -18.05
C HIS A 336 -71.67 5.21 -19.42
N ASP A 337 -70.99 4.65 -20.41
CA ASP A 337 -71.51 4.41 -21.76
C ASP A 337 -72.72 3.46 -21.69
N SER A 338 -72.64 2.35 -20.93
CA SER A 338 -73.76 1.42 -20.74
C SER A 338 -74.96 2.04 -19.99
N LEU A 339 -74.73 2.96 -19.05
CA LEU A 339 -75.81 3.68 -18.38
C LEU A 339 -76.49 4.68 -19.33
N LEU A 340 -75.72 5.41 -20.15
CA LEU A 340 -76.27 6.31 -21.17
C LEU A 340 -77.15 5.55 -22.19
N GLU A 341 -76.72 4.36 -22.60
CA GLU A 341 -77.50 3.49 -23.50
C GLU A 341 -78.82 3.06 -22.83
N SER A 342 -78.78 2.60 -21.58
CA SER A 342 -79.99 2.22 -20.82
C SER A 342 -80.94 3.39 -20.49
N PHE A 343 -80.42 4.61 -20.32
CA PHE A 343 -81.27 5.81 -20.16
C PHE A 343 -81.93 6.20 -21.48
N LYS A 344 -81.18 6.14 -22.59
CA LYS A 344 -81.71 6.42 -23.93
C LYS A 344 -82.84 5.46 -24.30
N ASP A 345 -82.68 4.17 -24.01
CA ASP A 345 -83.73 3.17 -24.20
C ASP A 345 -84.97 3.44 -23.32
N SER A 346 -84.78 4.00 -22.12
CA SER A 346 -85.88 4.37 -21.22
C SER A 346 -86.62 5.63 -21.66
N GLU A 347 -85.92 6.64 -22.19
CA GLU A 347 -86.55 7.86 -22.73
C GLU A 347 -87.36 7.55 -24.00
N THR A 348 -86.94 6.57 -24.82
CA THR A 348 -87.71 6.16 -26.02
C THR A 348 -89.04 5.43 -25.74
N ILE A 349 -89.42 5.20 -24.48
CA ILE A 349 -90.68 4.54 -24.10
C ILE A 349 -91.86 5.54 -23.94
N HIS A 350 -91.63 6.87 -24.06
CA HIS A 350 -92.71 7.84 -23.83
C HIS A 350 -92.82 9.06 -24.75
N ASP A 351 -92.24 9.03 -25.96
CA ASP A 351 -92.34 10.15 -26.92
C ASP A 351 -92.85 9.73 -28.33
N ASP A 352 -93.88 8.91 -28.38
CA ASP A 352 -94.77 8.79 -29.56
C ASP A 352 -95.77 9.97 -29.58
N THR A 353 -95.29 11.22 -29.82
CA THR A 353 -96.00 12.35 -30.51
C THR A 353 -95.36 13.73 -30.26
N LEU A 354 -94.18 14.00 -30.83
CA LEU A 354 -93.71 15.39 -31.02
C LEU A 354 -93.20 15.64 -32.45
N PRO A 355 -93.46 16.84 -33.04
CA PRO A 355 -93.06 17.15 -34.41
C PRO A 355 -91.55 17.42 -34.52
N VAL A 356 -90.95 16.93 -35.60
CA VAL A 356 -89.53 17.12 -35.92
C VAL A 356 -89.23 18.60 -36.20
N PRO A 357 -88.31 19.26 -35.47
CA PRO A 357 -87.80 20.58 -35.83
C PRO A 357 -86.76 20.47 -36.95
N GLU A 358 -86.68 21.50 -37.82
CA GLU A 358 -85.70 21.56 -38.90
C GLU A 358 -84.24 21.51 -38.41
N SER A 359 -83.35 21.09 -39.31
CA SER A 359 -81.93 20.81 -39.07
C SER A 359 -81.16 21.95 -38.38
N GLY A 360 -81.06 21.87 -37.04
CA GLY A 360 -80.28 22.77 -36.20
C GLY A 360 -78.88 22.23 -35.87
N ARG A 361 -77.85 22.87 -36.43
CA ARG A 361 -76.43 22.57 -36.19
C ARG A 361 -76.01 22.88 -34.74
N PHE A 362 -76.05 21.90 -33.83
CA PHE A 362 -75.55 22.09 -32.47
C PHE A 362 -74.02 22.01 -32.40
N SER A 363 -73.39 23.16 -32.11
CA SER A 363 -71.97 23.25 -31.77
C SER A 363 -71.81 23.30 -30.24
N PRO A 364 -70.97 22.46 -29.62
CA PRO A 364 -70.76 22.50 -28.17
C PRO A 364 -69.81 23.66 -27.80
N THR A 365 -70.35 24.86 -27.63
CA THR A 365 -69.63 26.03 -27.09
C THR A 365 -70.16 26.44 -25.71
N PHE A 366 -69.92 25.60 -24.70
CA PHE A 366 -69.93 26.05 -23.31
C PHE A 366 -69.06 25.16 -22.39
N LEU A 367 -67.75 25.46 -22.36
CA LEU A 367 -66.82 25.39 -21.22
C LEU A 367 -65.37 25.56 -21.70
N THR A 368 -65.10 26.71 -22.32
CA THR A 368 -63.74 27.24 -22.52
C THR A 368 -63.76 28.71 -22.12
N ASN A 369 -63.17 29.02 -20.96
CA ASN A 369 -62.52 30.29 -20.58
C ASN A 369 -62.37 30.42 -19.05
N ILE A 370 -61.35 29.76 -18.50
CA ILE A 370 -60.41 30.36 -17.54
C ILE A 370 -59.02 29.93 -18.05
N SER A 371 -58.47 30.65 -19.03
CA SER A 371 -57.45 31.69 -18.83
C SER A 371 -56.03 31.13 -18.78
N ASP A 372 -55.47 30.80 -19.94
CA ASP A 372 -54.01 30.83 -20.17
C ASP A 372 -53.68 32.13 -20.92
N ASP A 373 -52.67 32.85 -20.45
CA ASP A 373 -52.34 34.21 -20.90
C ASP A 373 -51.22 34.21 -21.96
N ASN A 374 -51.45 35.02 -23.00
CA ASN A 374 -50.58 35.50 -24.07
C ASN A 374 -49.20 34.84 -24.32
N SER A 375 -48.98 34.18 -25.48
CA SER A 375 -48.85 34.76 -26.84
C SER A 375 -47.40 35.13 -27.21
N ALA A 376 -46.91 34.55 -28.31
CA ALA A 376 -45.63 34.86 -28.93
C ALA A 376 -45.84 35.11 -30.44
N LYS A 377 -45.36 36.27 -30.93
CA LYS A 377 -45.14 36.75 -32.32
C LYS A 377 -44.78 38.25 -32.21
N ASP A 378 -44.06 38.95 -33.08
CA ASP A 378 -43.38 38.73 -34.38
C ASP A 378 -42.36 39.93 -34.50
N ARG A 379 -41.28 40.00 -35.30
CA ARG A 379 -40.62 39.08 -36.26
C ARG A 379 -39.36 39.73 -36.91
N ALA A 380 -38.34 38.91 -37.17
CA ALA A 380 -37.26 39.08 -38.17
C ALA A 380 -36.14 40.16 -38.00
N ASP A 381 -34.99 39.78 -38.56
CA ASP A 381 -33.93 40.58 -39.21
C ASP A 381 -33.07 41.61 -38.43
N SER A 382 -31.81 41.23 -38.17
CA SER A 382 -30.62 41.60 -38.99
C SER A 382 -29.33 41.98 -38.22
N LEU A 383 -28.20 41.50 -38.79
CA LEU A 383 -26.82 42.02 -38.74
C LEU A 383 -25.99 41.98 -37.44
N ASP A 384 -24.84 41.28 -37.56
CA ASP A 384 -23.48 41.56 -37.05
C ASP A 384 -23.30 42.05 -35.60
N THR A 385 -22.44 41.44 -34.76
CA THR A 385 -20.97 41.45 -34.93
C THR A 385 -20.28 40.57 -33.85
N PHE A 386 -19.08 40.07 -34.17
CA PHE A 386 -18.08 39.48 -33.26
C PHE A 386 -17.94 40.10 -31.85
N SER A 387 -17.67 39.28 -30.83
CA SER A 387 -16.27 39.09 -30.34
C SER A 387 -16.16 38.00 -29.25
N ASN A 388 -14.92 37.71 -28.82
CA ASN A 388 -14.52 36.48 -28.12
C ASN A 388 -13.30 36.73 -27.21
N SER A 389 -13.43 36.51 -25.90
CA SER A 389 -12.36 36.30 -24.90
C SER A 389 -13.04 35.86 -23.59
N ARG A 390 -12.70 34.78 -22.88
CA ARG A 390 -11.47 34.00 -22.75
C ARG A 390 -10.27 34.79 -22.22
N VAL A 391 -10.21 34.86 -20.89
CA VAL A 391 -8.99 34.81 -20.07
C VAL A 391 -9.15 33.61 -19.14
#